data_AF-A0A5J4DTL0-F1
#
_entry.id   AF-A0A5J4DTL0-F1
#
_cell.length_a   1.000
_cell.length_b   1.000
_cell.length_c   1.000
_cell.angle_alpha   90.00
_cell.angle_beta   90.00
_cell.angle_gamma   90.00
#
_symmetry.space_group_name_H-M   'P 1'
#
loop_
_entity.id
_entity.type
_entity.pdbx_description
1 polymer ?
#
loop_
_entity_poly.entity_id
_entity_poly.type
_entity_poly.pdbx_seq_one_letter_code
_entity_poly.pdbx_strand_id
1 'polypeptide(L)'
;MTDSLEVARVYAWNWFEYYALQRMTVFHFFLIFAAILSAGYVRVLDKEPMIGAALGVFLSFIVVAFWRLDQRNVALIKLAEAHLKDHENRLALEVGAGIKLFGQADVERPPFTSFSSIFRWVFVVIFCVGVMSASYPFLAQ
;
A
#
# COMPACT_ATOMS: atom_id res chain seq x y z
N MET A 1 29.60 -18.41 -13.77
CA MET A 1 28.17 -18.73 -13.55
C MET A 1 27.71 -18.32 -12.15
N THR A 2 28.55 -18.47 -11.11
CA THR A 2 28.26 -18.00 -9.75
C THR A 2 28.08 -16.47 -9.68
N ASP A 3 28.93 -15.73 -10.40
CA ASP A 3 28.90 -14.26 -10.50
C ASP A 3 27.56 -13.71 -11.03
N SER A 4 27.01 -14.32 -12.09
CA SER A 4 25.70 -13.90 -12.66
C SER A 4 24.51 -14.13 -11.71
N LEU A 5 24.59 -15.14 -10.84
CA LEU A 5 23.52 -15.42 -9.86
C LEU A 5 23.57 -14.45 -8.68
N GLU A 6 24.77 -14.04 -8.30
CA GLU A 6 24.98 -13.00 -7.29
C GLU A 6 24.45 -11.65 -7.78
N VAL A 7 24.79 -11.26 -9.02
CA VAL A 7 24.26 -10.04 -9.65
C VAL A 7 22.73 -10.06 -9.71
N ALA A 8 22.13 -11.19 -10.12
CA ALA A 8 20.67 -11.32 -10.16
C ALA A 8 20.01 -11.18 -8.78
N ARG A 9 20.64 -11.76 -7.73
CA ARG A 9 20.16 -11.64 -6.35
C ARG A 9 20.23 -10.20 -5.85
N VAL A 10 21.37 -9.53 -6.05
CA VAL A 10 21.55 -8.12 -5.64
C VAL A 10 20.53 -7.22 -6.35
N TYR A 11 20.31 -7.44 -7.65
CA TYR A 11 19.30 -6.73 -8.41
C TYR A 11 17.89 -6.97 -7.83
N ALA A 12 17.51 -8.22 -7.59
CA ALA A 12 16.21 -8.56 -7.02
C ALA A 12 16.00 -7.99 -5.60
N TRP A 13 17.05 -7.98 -4.78
CA TRP A 13 17.03 -7.38 -3.44
C TRP A 13 16.83 -5.87 -3.50
N ASN A 14 17.63 -5.17 -4.32
CA ASN A 14 17.52 -3.72 -4.50
C ASN A 14 16.12 -3.33 -5.03
N TRP A 15 15.58 -4.13 -5.94
CA TRP A 15 14.22 -3.96 -6.45
C TRP A 15 13.18 -4.14 -5.35
N PHE A 16 13.27 -5.23 -4.57
CA PHE A 16 12.38 -5.48 -3.44
C PHE A 16 12.40 -4.32 -2.44
N GLU A 17 13.59 -3.89 -2.01
CA GLU A 17 13.79 -2.82 -1.04
C GLU A 17 13.21 -1.49 -1.55
N TYR A 18 13.49 -1.14 -2.81
CA TYR A 18 12.97 0.08 -3.43
C TYR A 18 11.45 0.14 -3.38
N TYR A 19 10.75 -0.92 -3.82
CA TYR A 19 9.29 -0.92 -3.85
C TYR A 19 8.66 -1.07 -2.45
N ALA A 20 9.34 -1.74 -1.51
CA ALA A 20 8.93 -1.79 -0.11
C ALA A 20 8.97 -0.40 0.54
N LEU A 21 10.05 0.36 0.32
CA LEU A 21 10.19 1.73 0.79
C LEU A 21 9.18 2.67 0.09
N GLN A 22 9.04 2.55 -1.23
CA GLN A 22 8.10 3.35 -2.00
C GLN A 22 6.66 3.19 -1.48
N ARG A 23 6.26 1.97 -1.06
CA ARG A 23 4.95 1.72 -0.44
C ARG A 23 4.74 2.56 0.82
N MET A 24 5.72 2.63 1.72
CA MET A 24 5.64 3.43 2.94
C MET A 24 5.54 4.92 2.62
N THR A 25 6.31 5.40 1.64
CA THR A 25 6.28 6.80 1.18
C THR A 25 4.93 7.18 0.59
N VAL A 26 4.35 6.32 -0.28
CA VAL A 26 3.02 6.55 -0.87
C VAL A 26 1.94 6.62 0.22
N PHE A 27 2.00 5.73 1.21
CA PHE A 27 1.06 5.75 2.33
C PHE A 27 1.20 7.01 3.21
N HIS A 28 2.43 7.47 3.46
CA HIS A 28 2.67 8.71 4.19
C HIS A 28 2.06 9.93 3.48
N PHE A 29 2.29 10.07 2.17
CA PHE A 29 1.67 11.14 1.39
C PHE A 29 0.15 11.05 1.37
N PHE A 30 -0.40 9.83 1.26
CA PHE A 30 -1.84 9.62 1.36
C PHE A 30 -2.43 10.18 2.67
N LEU A 31 -1.81 9.89 3.81
CA LEU A 31 -2.28 10.41 5.11
C LEU A 31 -2.23 11.94 5.18
N ILE A 32 -1.19 12.56 4.61
CA ILE A 32 -1.09 14.02 4.53
C ILE A 32 -2.24 14.59 3.71
N PHE A 33 -2.48 14.06 2.51
CA PHE A 33 -3.59 14.51 1.65
C PHE A 33 -4.95 14.30 2.32
N ALA A 34 -5.18 13.14 2.93
CA ALA A 34 -6.41 12.83 3.64
C ALA A 34 -6.65 13.81 4.80
N ALA A 35 -5.62 14.12 5.58
CA ALA A 35 -5.71 15.07 6.68
C ALA A 35 -6.02 16.49 6.19
N ILE A 36 -5.32 16.97 5.16
CA ILE A 36 -5.53 18.32 4.60
C ILE A 36 -6.94 18.46 4.05
N LEU A 37 -7.41 17.48 3.26
CA LEU A 37 -8.76 17.51 2.69
C LEU A 37 -9.84 17.41 3.76
N SER A 38 -9.64 16.59 4.78
CA SER A 38 -10.58 16.47 5.91
C SER A 38 -10.66 17.78 6.70
N ALA A 39 -9.53 18.43 6.98
CA ALA A 39 -9.50 19.73 7.65
C ALA A 39 -10.18 20.82 6.80
N GLY A 40 -9.94 20.82 5.48
CA GLY A 40 -10.61 21.70 4.54
C GLY A 40 -12.13 21.51 4.55
N TYR A 41 -12.59 20.26 4.52
CA TYR A 41 -14.00 19.90 4.57
C TYR A 41 -14.71 20.46 5.81
N VAL A 42 -14.15 20.20 7.01
CA VAL A 42 -14.72 20.69 8.28
C VAL A 42 -14.86 22.22 8.29
N ARG A 43 -13.94 22.95 7.64
CA ARG A 43 -13.96 24.41 7.63
C ARG A 43 -15.04 25.01 6.73
N VAL A 44 -15.49 24.27 5.71
CA VAL A 44 -16.47 24.75 4.72
C VAL A 44 -17.86 24.14 4.89
N LEU A 45 -17.99 23.08 5.69
CA LEU A 45 -19.22 22.28 5.84
C LEU A 45 -20.48 23.12 6.09
N ASP A 46 -20.42 24.06 7.04
CA ASP A 46 -21.57 24.86 7.45
C ASP A 46 -21.81 26.10 6.57
N LYS A 47 -20.79 26.52 5.82
CA LYS A 47 -20.81 27.80 5.07
C LYS A 47 -21.13 27.61 3.60
N GLU A 48 -20.51 26.61 3.00
CA GLU A 48 -20.52 26.36 1.57
C GLU A 48 -20.69 24.85 1.33
N PRO A 49 -21.91 24.31 1.57
CA PRO A 49 -22.17 22.86 1.55
C PRO A 49 -21.80 22.19 0.22
N MET A 50 -21.95 22.91 -0.90
CA MET A 50 -21.56 22.41 -2.23
C MET A 50 -20.03 22.28 -2.39
N ILE A 51 -19.25 23.20 -1.80
CA ILE A 51 -17.78 23.10 -1.78
C ILE A 51 -17.36 21.94 -0.88
N GLY A 52 -18.04 21.76 0.26
CA GLY A 52 -17.86 20.59 1.12
C GLY A 52 -18.09 19.28 0.35
N ALA A 53 -19.18 19.20 -0.42
CA ALA A 53 -19.46 18.04 -1.27
C ALA A 53 -18.33 17.77 -2.28
N ALA A 54 -17.85 18.81 -2.96
CA ALA A 54 -16.74 18.69 -3.92
C ALA A 54 -15.45 18.18 -3.26
N LEU A 55 -15.13 18.64 -2.05
CA LEU A 55 -13.99 18.13 -1.28
C LEU A 55 -14.16 16.67 -0.86
N GLY A 56 -15.38 16.25 -0.50
CA GLY A 56 -15.69 14.84 -0.22
C GLY A 56 -15.47 13.94 -1.42
N VAL A 57 -15.98 14.34 -2.60
CA VAL A 57 -15.76 13.63 -3.87
C VAL A 57 -14.27 13.56 -4.21
N PHE A 58 -13.54 14.67 -4.04
CA PHE A 58 -12.12 14.73 -4.32
C PHE A 58 -11.31 13.83 -3.36
N LEU A 59 -11.68 13.78 -2.08
CA LEU A 59 -11.08 12.85 -1.10
C LEU A 59 -11.29 11.39 -1.52
N SER A 60 -12.51 11.01 -1.88
CA SER A 60 -12.81 9.67 -2.38
C SER A 60 -12.02 9.33 -3.66
N PHE A 61 -11.86 10.29 -4.58
CA PHE A 61 -11.05 10.10 -5.78
C PHE A 61 -9.56 9.87 -5.45
N ILE A 62 -8.98 10.68 -4.56
CA ILE A 62 -7.58 10.50 -4.12
C ILE A 62 -7.39 9.13 -3.47
N VAL A 63 -8.33 8.70 -2.63
CA VAL A 63 -8.29 7.35 -2.02
C VAL A 63 -8.17 6.27 -3.10
N VAL A 64 -9.00 6.32 -4.15
CA VAL A 64 -8.94 5.36 -5.26
C VAL A 64 -7.60 5.44 -6.02
N ALA A 65 -7.07 6.64 -6.24
CA ALA A 65 -5.78 6.82 -6.91
C ALA A 65 -4.62 6.18 -6.11
N PHE A 66 -4.51 6.51 -4.82
CA PHE A 66 -3.48 5.95 -3.94
C PHE A 66 -3.66 4.46 -3.68
N TRP A 67 -4.91 3.98 -3.64
CA TRP A 67 -5.23 2.55 -3.58
C TRP A 67 -4.61 1.78 -4.74
N ARG A 68 -4.76 2.29 -5.97
CA ARG A 68 -4.17 1.65 -7.17
C ARG A 68 -2.64 1.69 -7.16
N LEU A 69 -2.05 2.78 -6.67
CA LEU A 69 -0.60 2.89 -6.51
C LEU A 69 -0.06 1.87 -5.50
N ASP A 70 -0.72 1.70 -4.35
CA ASP A 70 -0.35 0.68 -3.36
C ASP A 70 -0.42 -0.73 -3.96
N GLN A 71 -1.52 -1.06 -4.64
CA GLN A 71 -1.67 -2.37 -5.30
C GLN A 71 -0.55 -2.66 -6.30
N ARG A 72 -0.14 -1.66 -7.08
CA ARG A 72 0.97 -1.80 -8.03
C ARG A 72 2.28 -2.10 -7.31
N ASN A 73 2.58 -1.41 -6.22
CA ASN A 73 3.78 -1.68 -5.42
C ASN A 73 3.75 -3.09 -4.83
N VAL A 74 2.60 -3.54 -4.31
CA VAL A 74 2.46 -4.92 -3.80
C VAL A 74 2.76 -5.96 -4.89
N ALA A 75 2.27 -5.75 -6.11
CA ALA A 75 2.53 -6.67 -7.21
C ALA A 75 4.03 -6.75 -7.56
N LEU A 76 4.73 -5.62 -7.55
CA LEU A 76 6.17 -5.54 -7.85
C LEU A 76 7.03 -6.14 -6.73
N ILE A 77 6.65 -5.93 -5.47
CA ILE A 77 7.27 -6.57 -4.31
C ILE A 77 7.16 -8.10 -4.43
N LYS A 78 5.96 -8.62 -4.73
CA LYS A 78 5.73 -10.06 -4.88
C LYS A 78 6.55 -10.68 -6.03
N LEU A 79 6.78 -9.93 -7.11
CA LEU A 79 7.62 -10.38 -8.23
C LEU A 79 9.09 -10.57 -7.78
N ALA A 80 9.62 -9.61 -7.03
CA ALA A 80 10.97 -9.71 -6.48
C ALA A 80 11.08 -10.79 -5.40
N GLU A 81 10.07 -10.89 -4.53
CA GLU A 81 9.97 -11.94 -3.51
C GLU A 81 10.01 -13.35 -4.13
N ALA A 82 9.32 -13.57 -5.26
CA ALA A 82 9.33 -14.84 -5.97
C ALA A 82 10.74 -15.21 -6.50
N HIS A 83 11.48 -14.23 -7.05
CA HIS A 83 12.87 -14.45 -7.50
C HIS A 83 13.82 -14.73 -6.32
N LEU A 84 13.65 -14.01 -5.21
CA LEU A 84 14.47 -14.21 -4.01
C LEU A 84 14.21 -15.59 -3.37
N LYS A 85 12.96 -16.07 -3.36
CA LYS A 85 12.61 -17.43 -2.91
C LYS A 85 13.29 -18.53 -3.73
N ASP A 86 13.32 -18.39 -5.06
CA ASP A 86 14.02 -19.35 -5.91
C ASP A 86 15.53 -19.38 -5.59
N HIS A 87 16.13 -18.20 -5.42
CA HIS A 87 17.53 -18.08 -5.01
C HIS A 87 17.80 -18.66 -3.61
N GLU A 88 16.94 -18.46 -2.62
CA GLU A 88 17.06 -19.07 -1.29
C GLU A 88 17.02 -20.60 -1.36
N ASN A 89 16.08 -21.16 -2.13
CA ASN A 89 15.96 -22.61 -2.28
C ASN A 89 17.22 -23.23 -2.90
N ARG A 90 17.81 -22.56 -3.90
CA ARG A 90 19.06 -22.98 -4.52
C ARG A 90 20.25 -22.87 -3.55
N LEU A 91 20.32 -21.78 -2.78
CA LEU A 91 21.38 -21.59 -1.78
C LEU A 91 21.31 -22.64 -0.66
N ALA A 92 20.09 -22.99 -0.21
CA ALA A 92 19.88 -24.01 0.81
C ALA A 92 20.38 -25.39 0.38
N LEU A 93 20.29 -25.71 -0.93
CA LEU A 93 20.83 -26.95 -1.49
C LEU A 93 22.37 -26.96 -1.54
N GLU A 94 23.00 -25.81 -1.75
CA GLU A 94 24.46 -25.68 -1.89
C GLU A 94 25.19 -25.60 -0.53
N VAL A 95 24.63 -24.88 0.44
CA VAL A 95 25.30 -24.57 1.73
C VAL A 95 24.92 -25.56 2.85
N GLY A 96 23.87 -26.38 2.64
CA GLY A 96 23.36 -27.30 3.67
C GLY A 96 22.69 -26.59 4.86
N ALA A 97 22.72 -25.26 4.91
CA ALA A 97 22.01 -24.42 5.87
C ALA A 97 20.81 -23.77 5.16
N GLY A 98 19.61 -24.22 5.50
CA GLY A 98 18.36 -23.74 4.92
C GLY A 98 17.88 -22.43 5.54
N ILE A 99 18.52 -21.31 5.22
CA ILE A 99 17.95 -19.99 5.52
C ILE A 99 16.80 -19.76 4.52
N LYS A 100 15.55 -19.86 5.01
CA LYS A 100 14.32 -19.70 4.21
C LYS A 100 13.47 -18.56 4.78
N LEU A 101 13.97 -17.33 4.71
CA LEU A 101 13.29 -16.17 5.31
C LEU A 101 11.95 -15.93 4.63
N PHE A 102 11.93 -15.97 3.30
CA PHE A 102 10.72 -15.71 2.53
C PHE A 102 9.74 -16.90 2.54
N GLY A 103 10.26 -18.12 2.62
CA GLY A 103 9.45 -19.33 2.76
C GLY A 103 8.73 -19.41 4.12
N GLN A 104 9.44 -19.10 5.20
CA GLN A 104 8.86 -19.09 6.56
C GLN A 104 7.88 -17.93 6.74
N ALA A 105 8.19 -16.75 6.20
CA ALA A 105 7.32 -15.57 6.25
C ALA A 105 5.98 -15.73 5.50
N ASP A 106 5.86 -16.71 4.60
CA ASP A 106 4.59 -17.08 3.94
C ASP A 106 3.76 -18.05 4.79
N VAL A 107 4.40 -19.01 5.47
CA VAL A 107 3.74 -20.07 6.26
C VAL A 107 3.11 -19.53 7.53
N GLU A 108 3.75 -18.54 8.18
CA GLU A 108 3.27 -17.99 9.44
C GLU A 108 2.15 -16.94 9.30
N ARG A 109 1.61 -16.69 8.10
CA ARG A 109 0.66 -15.59 7.87
C ARG A 109 -0.73 -15.91 8.42
N PRO A 110 -1.21 -15.20 9.47
CA PRO A 110 -2.63 -15.18 9.80
C PRO A 110 -3.40 -14.47 8.67
N PRO A 111 -4.63 -14.90 8.33
CA PRO A 111 -5.39 -14.36 7.20
C PRO A 111 -5.71 -12.86 7.32
N PHE A 112 -5.69 -12.30 8.52
CA PHE A 112 -6.10 -10.92 8.80
C PHE A 112 -4.99 -9.94 9.19
N THR A 113 -3.73 -10.37 9.35
CA THR A 113 -2.65 -9.48 9.84
C THR A 113 -1.59 -9.15 8.81
N SER A 114 -1.76 -9.56 7.54
CA SER A 114 -0.87 -9.08 6.49
C SER A 114 -0.91 -7.55 6.46
N PHE A 115 0.27 -6.92 6.47
CA PHE A 115 0.43 -5.47 6.40
C PHE A 115 -0.41 -4.83 5.28
N SER A 116 -0.59 -5.57 4.17
CA SER A 116 -1.43 -5.15 3.05
C SER A 116 -2.93 -5.09 3.37
N SER A 117 -3.40 -5.92 4.30
CA SER A 117 -4.79 -5.95 4.76
C SER A 117 -5.12 -4.76 5.66
N ILE A 118 -4.19 -4.33 6.52
CA ILE A 118 -4.38 -3.14 7.37
C ILE A 118 -4.54 -1.89 6.49
N PHE A 119 -3.68 -1.74 5.50
CA PHE A 119 -3.75 -0.61 4.57
C PHE A 119 -5.09 -0.61 3.82
N ARG A 120 -5.57 -1.80 3.41
CA ARG A 120 -6.91 -1.98 2.82
C ARG A 120 -8.02 -1.39 3.65
N TRP A 121 -8.05 -1.70 4.94
CA TRP A 121 -9.07 -1.17 5.81
C TRP A 121 -8.97 0.34 5.97
N VAL A 122 -7.76 0.90 6.10
CA VAL A 122 -7.56 2.36 6.19
C VAL A 122 -8.12 3.08 4.96
N PHE A 123 -7.80 2.60 3.75
CA PHE A 123 -8.33 3.19 2.53
C PHE A 123 -9.85 3.06 2.43
N VAL A 124 -10.44 1.91 2.78
CA VAL A 124 -11.90 1.72 2.76
C VAL A 124 -12.59 2.67 3.74
N VAL A 125 -12.09 2.81 4.96
CA VAL A 125 -12.65 3.72 5.97
C VAL A 125 -12.62 5.16 5.46
N ILE A 126 -11.48 5.64 4.96
CA ILE A 126 -11.35 7.02 4.47
C ILE A 126 -12.19 7.24 3.20
N PHE A 127 -12.32 6.23 2.33
CA PHE A 127 -13.22 6.30 1.18
C PHE A 127 -14.68 6.48 1.62
N CYS A 128 -15.14 5.68 2.59
CA CYS A 128 -16.48 5.79 3.16
C CYS A 128 -16.70 7.17 3.78
N VAL A 129 -15.73 7.70 4.52
CA VAL A 129 -15.77 9.06 5.05
C VAL A 129 -15.93 10.08 3.91
N GLY A 130 -15.14 9.99 2.84
CA GLY A 130 -15.25 10.89 1.69
C GLY A 130 -16.63 10.84 1.01
N VAL A 131 -17.21 9.65 0.85
CA VAL A 131 -18.54 9.46 0.25
C VAL A 131 -19.63 10.01 1.17
N MET A 132 -19.55 9.74 2.48
CA MET A 132 -20.48 10.28 3.47
C MET A 132 -20.44 11.82 3.48
N SER A 133 -19.23 12.39 3.49
CA SER A 133 -18.99 13.82 3.39
C SER A 133 -19.57 14.43 2.11
N ALA A 134 -19.44 13.74 0.97
CA ALA A 134 -20.03 14.19 -0.29
C ALA A 134 -21.57 14.18 -0.27
N SER A 135 -22.17 13.24 0.46
CA SER A 135 -23.63 13.06 0.53
C SER A 135 -24.32 13.95 1.56
N TYR A 136 -23.61 14.42 2.58
CA TYR A 136 -24.14 15.23 3.68
C TYR A 136 -25.03 16.41 3.23
N PRO A 137 -24.63 17.26 2.27
CA PRO A 137 -25.44 18.43 1.89
C PRO A 137 -26.77 18.07 1.20
N PHE A 138 -26.91 16.86 0.66
CA PHE A 138 -28.16 16.39 0.06
C PHE A 138 -29.12 15.78 1.09
N LEU A 139 -28.60 15.33 2.23
CA LEU A 139 -29.38 14.77 3.34
C LEU A 139 -29.82 15.83 4.35
N ALA A 140 -29.16 16.99 4.36
CA ALA A 140 -29.42 18.10 5.27
C ALA A 140 -30.38 19.17 4.70
N GLN A 141 -30.89 18.99 3.48
CA GLN A 141 -31.95 19.80 2.86
C GLN A 141 -33.34 19.22 3.18
#